data_AF-X1RYR8-F1
#
_entry.id   AF-X1RYR8-F1
#
_cell.length_a   1.000
_cell.length_b   1.000
_cell.length_c   1.000
_cell.angle_alpha   90.00
_cell.angle_beta   90.00
_cell.angle_gamma   90.00
#
_symmetry.space_group_name_H-M   'P 1'
#
loop_
_entity.id
_entity.type
_entity.pdbx_description
1 polymer ?
#
loop_
_entity_poly.entity_id
_entity_poly.type
_entity_poly.pdbx_seq_one_letter_code
_entity_poly.pdbx_strand_id
1 'polypeptide(L)'
;ATYKGESKWITSEKSRRLAHRLRDRVDAILVGVNTIIRDDPALLPPSKKNSARIVLDSSLRIPLKARILQDQDKADTFVFTTLWSDKDKLLQLEKKGIKVAIMGEEDGKVGLEEVLKKLGELEIMNLLVEGGGEVIGSFFQKRSVDKIFLFLAPRIIGGRGALTWVEGKGVDFLKETPFIEINSVKKMGGDFLLEGHVR
;
A
#
# COMPACT_ATOMS: atom_id res chain seq x y z
N ALA A 1 9.13 -1.77 11.03
CA ALA A 1 8.65 -2.77 12.01
C ALA A 1 9.85 -3.38 12.74
N THR A 2 9.67 -4.11 13.85
CA THR A 2 10.78 -4.91 14.42
C THR A 2 11.24 -5.98 13.42
N TYR A 3 12.39 -6.60 13.66
CA TYR A 3 12.87 -7.72 12.82
C TYR A 3 11.94 -8.94 12.83
N LYS A 4 11.05 -9.04 13.83
CA LYS A 4 9.99 -10.05 13.89
C LYS A 4 8.69 -9.62 13.21
N GLY A 5 8.65 -8.44 12.60
CA GLY A 5 7.49 -7.90 11.90
C GLY A 5 6.46 -7.20 12.78
N GLU A 6 6.77 -6.92 14.06
CA GLU A 6 5.85 -6.17 14.93
C GLU A 6 5.83 -4.69 14.52
N SER A 7 4.66 -4.22 14.09
CA SER A 7 4.45 -2.90 13.48
C SER A 7 3.31 -2.11 14.13
N LYS A 8 2.52 -2.74 15.01
CA LYS A 8 1.30 -2.12 15.54
C LYS A 8 1.65 -0.95 16.46
N TRP A 9 1.03 0.18 16.15
CA TRP A 9 1.03 1.39 16.98
C TRP A 9 2.42 1.97 17.25
N ILE A 10 3.27 2.00 16.21
CA ILE A 10 4.51 2.78 16.24
C ILE A 10 4.19 4.26 16.43
N THR A 11 3.26 4.79 15.63
CA THR A 11 2.77 6.17 15.71
C THR A 11 1.62 6.28 16.71
N SER A 12 1.44 7.49 17.25
CA SER A 12 0.36 7.85 18.17
C SER A 12 -1.03 7.68 17.53
N GLU A 13 -2.06 7.59 18.37
CA GLU A 13 -3.44 7.50 17.91
C GLU A 13 -3.85 8.71 17.06
N LYS A 14 -3.39 9.91 17.43
CA LYS A 14 -3.66 11.15 16.69
C LYS A 14 -3.14 11.07 15.25
N SER A 15 -1.93 10.54 15.06
CA SER A 15 -1.34 10.30 13.74
C SER A 15 -2.13 9.27 12.94
N ARG A 16 -2.50 8.13 13.55
CA ARG A 16 -3.30 7.09 12.89
C ARG A 16 -4.67 7.62 12.44
N ARG A 17 -5.35 8.40 13.28
CA ARG A 17 -6.63 9.05 12.91
C ARG A 17 -6.47 10.02 11.74
N LEU A 18 -5.35 10.74 11.65
CA LEU A 18 -5.09 11.61 10.49
C LEU A 18 -4.77 10.80 9.24
N ALA A 19 -3.93 9.77 9.33
CA ALA A 19 -3.64 8.87 8.22
C ALA A 19 -4.93 8.22 7.67
N HIS A 20 -5.82 7.75 8.55
CA HIS A 20 -7.13 7.23 8.12
C HIS A 20 -7.97 8.27 7.39
N ARG A 21 -7.93 9.55 7.79
CA ARG A 21 -8.64 10.63 7.08
C ARG A 21 -8.06 10.95 5.70
N LEU A 22 -6.83 10.54 5.40
CA LEU A 22 -6.29 10.67 4.02
C LEU A 22 -7.03 9.76 3.04
N ARG A 23 -7.57 8.63 3.52
CA ARG A 23 -8.38 7.69 2.71
C ARG A 23 -9.65 8.35 2.16
N ASP A 24 -10.21 9.33 2.87
CA ASP A 24 -11.37 10.09 2.39
C ASP A 24 -11.06 10.97 1.17
N ARG A 25 -9.78 11.16 0.83
CA ARG A 25 -9.33 12.10 -0.21
C ARG A 25 -8.84 11.41 -1.49
N VAL A 26 -8.86 10.09 -1.54
CA VAL A 26 -8.33 9.31 -2.66
C VAL A 26 -9.40 8.41 -3.24
N ASP A 27 -9.21 7.99 -4.48
CA ASP A 27 -10.14 7.11 -5.19
C ASP A 27 -9.87 5.67 -4.83
N ALA A 28 -8.61 5.32 -4.60
CA ALA A 28 -8.23 3.98 -4.18
C ALA A 28 -7.12 3.96 -3.13
N ILE A 29 -7.09 2.88 -2.35
CA ILE A 29 -6.05 2.57 -1.38
C ILE A 29 -5.37 1.27 -1.80
N LEU A 30 -4.05 1.29 -1.94
CA LEU A 30 -3.27 0.14 -2.38
C LEU A 30 -2.36 -0.37 -1.27
N VAL A 31 -2.37 -1.70 -1.10
CA VAL A 31 -1.38 -2.41 -0.31
C VAL A 31 -0.89 -3.69 -0.97
N GLY A 32 0.29 -4.17 -0.55
CA GLY A 32 0.73 -5.53 -0.84
C GLY A 32 0.08 -6.58 0.04
N VAL A 33 -0.03 -7.83 -0.44
CA VAL A 33 -0.62 -8.96 0.29
C VAL A 33 0.03 -9.22 1.65
N ASN A 34 1.34 -8.97 1.80
CA ASN A 34 2.02 -9.17 3.09
C ASN A 34 1.45 -8.26 4.20
N THR A 35 0.99 -7.05 3.85
CA THR A 35 0.28 -6.16 4.78
C THR A 35 -1.06 -6.77 5.19
N ILE A 36 -1.79 -7.38 4.25
CA ILE A 36 -3.03 -8.09 4.54
C ILE A 36 -2.80 -9.28 5.46
N ILE A 37 -1.79 -10.10 5.19
CA ILE A 37 -1.49 -11.29 5.99
C ILE A 37 -1.09 -10.93 7.42
N ARG A 38 -0.34 -9.85 7.60
CA ARG A 38 0.20 -9.46 8.92
C ARG A 38 -0.79 -8.65 9.76
N ASP A 39 -1.46 -7.68 9.15
CA ASP A 39 -2.28 -6.70 9.86
C ASP A 39 -3.78 -6.88 9.63
N ASP A 40 -4.16 -7.66 8.61
CA ASP A 40 -5.53 -7.93 8.17
C ASP A 40 -6.41 -6.66 8.12
N PRO A 41 -6.00 -5.54 7.50
CA PRO A 41 -6.78 -4.31 7.53
C PRO A 41 -8.01 -4.40 6.63
N ALA A 42 -9.09 -3.69 6.98
CA ALA A 42 -10.27 -3.56 6.12
C ALA A 42 -10.08 -2.51 5.00
N LEU A 43 -9.14 -1.57 5.20
CA LEU A 43 -8.86 -0.41 4.32
C LEU A 43 -10.09 0.41 3.94
N LEU A 44 -11.04 0.55 4.86
CA LEU A 44 -12.19 1.41 4.65
C LEU A 44 -11.84 2.87 5.00
N PRO A 45 -12.20 3.84 4.14
CA PRO A 45 -12.23 5.25 4.49
C PRO A 45 -13.24 5.53 5.62
N PRO A 46 -12.99 6.51 6.51
CA PRO A 46 -13.94 6.88 7.56
C PRO A 46 -15.30 7.40 7.07
N SER A 47 -15.32 8.15 5.97
CA SER A 47 -16.50 8.90 5.52
C SER A 47 -16.81 8.73 4.03
N LYS A 48 -15.79 8.64 3.16
CA LYS A 48 -15.98 8.48 1.72
C LYS A 48 -16.55 7.09 1.42
N LYS A 49 -17.57 7.00 0.58
CA LYS A 49 -18.05 5.71 0.06
C LYS A 49 -17.31 5.37 -1.24
N ASN A 50 -17.28 4.09 -1.60
CA ASN A 50 -16.80 3.61 -2.90
C ASN A 50 -15.32 3.95 -3.20
N SER A 51 -14.47 4.07 -2.17
CA SER A 51 -13.02 4.09 -2.40
C SER A 51 -12.55 2.65 -2.67
N ALA A 52 -11.95 2.41 -3.83
CA ALA A 52 -11.49 1.09 -4.23
C ALA A 52 -10.34 0.61 -3.34
N ARG A 53 -10.30 -0.69 -3.06
CA ARG A 53 -9.27 -1.34 -2.26
C ARG A 53 -8.45 -2.23 -3.17
N ILE A 54 -7.17 -1.92 -3.33
CA ILE A 54 -6.28 -2.60 -4.27
C ILE A 54 -5.29 -3.46 -3.50
N VAL A 55 -5.18 -4.74 -3.88
CA VAL A 55 -4.20 -5.67 -3.32
C VAL A 55 -3.28 -6.17 -4.41
N LEU A 56 -1.97 -6.01 -4.21
CA LEU A 56 -0.95 -6.66 -5.03
C LEU A 56 -0.58 -8.01 -4.42
N ASP A 57 -0.87 -9.09 -5.14
CA ASP A 57 -0.71 -10.46 -4.66
C ASP A 57 -0.28 -11.41 -5.77
N SER A 58 1.02 -11.46 -6.05
CA SER A 58 1.60 -12.21 -7.16
C SER A 58 1.25 -13.69 -7.22
N SER A 59 0.99 -14.34 -6.07
CA SER A 59 0.67 -15.78 -6.03
C SER A 59 -0.69 -16.05 -5.37
N LEU A 60 -1.54 -15.02 -5.27
CA LEU A 60 -2.88 -15.10 -4.70
C LEU A 60 -2.90 -15.67 -3.26
N ARG A 61 -1.94 -15.27 -2.42
CA ARG A 61 -1.79 -15.71 -1.02
C ARG A 61 -2.81 -15.11 -0.05
N ILE A 62 -3.56 -14.09 -0.45
CA ILE A 62 -4.55 -13.39 0.39
C ILE A 62 -5.50 -14.38 1.09
N PRO A 63 -5.68 -14.31 2.43
CA PRO A 63 -6.60 -15.20 3.12
C PRO A 63 -8.06 -14.96 2.68
N LEU A 64 -8.83 -16.02 2.36
CA LEU A 64 -10.23 -15.91 1.92
C LEU A 64 -11.20 -15.29 2.94
N LYS A 65 -10.74 -15.18 4.19
CA LYS A 65 -11.45 -14.57 5.33
C LYS A 65 -10.94 -13.18 5.68
N ALA A 66 -9.96 -12.65 4.93
CA ALA A 66 -9.36 -11.34 5.20
C ALA A 66 -10.44 -10.25 5.22
N ARG A 67 -10.33 -9.29 6.15
CA ARG A 67 -11.32 -8.22 6.34
C ARG A 67 -11.48 -7.35 5.10
N ILE A 68 -10.41 -7.16 4.33
CA ILE A 68 -10.46 -6.43 3.06
C ILE A 68 -11.40 -7.07 2.02
N LEU A 69 -11.66 -8.38 2.10
CA LEU A 69 -12.56 -9.07 1.19
C LEU A 69 -14.03 -8.98 1.63
N GLN A 70 -14.31 -8.35 2.78
CA GLN A 70 -15.65 -8.10 3.29
C GLN A 70 -16.13 -6.70 2.87
N ASP A 71 -17.39 -6.38 3.14
CA ASP A 71 -17.96 -5.05 2.88
C ASP A 71 -17.85 -4.57 1.42
N GLN A 72 -18.03 -5.46 0.43
CA GLN A 72 -18.01 -5.09 -0.99
C GLN A 72 -19.11 -4.08 -1.36
N ASP A 73 -20.18 -4.00 -0.57
CA ASP A 73 -21.23 -2.98 -0.67
C ASP A 73 -20.75 -1.56 -0.32
N LYS A 74 -19.64 -1.44 0.43
CA LYS A 74 -19.07 -0.15 0.85
C LYS A 74 -17.90 0.29 -0.02
N ALA A 75 -17.13 -0.67 -0.51
CA ALA A 75 -15.91 -0.44 -1.28
C ALA A 75 -15.57 -1.68 -2.12
N ASP A 76 -15.37 -1.51 -3.41
CA ASP A 76 -14.89 -2.61 -4.26
C ASP A 76 -13.48 -3.04 -3.89
N THR A 77 -13.20 -4.34 -3.93
CA THR A 77 -11.85 -4.89 -3.81
C THR A 77 -11.35 -5.45 -5.14
N PHE A 78 -10.19 -4.95 -5.57
CA PHE A 78 -9.45 -5.47 -6.70
C PHE A 78 -8.20 -6.19 -6.21
N VAL A 79 -7.99 -7.41 -6.70
CA VAL A 79 -6.76 -8.17 -6.45
C VAL A 79 -6.03 -8.34 -7.76
N PHE A 80 -4.84 -7.75 -7.85
CA PHE A 80 -3.95 -7.95 -8.99
C PHE A 80 -2.99 -9.10 -8.67
N THR A 81 -2.92 -10.06 -9.57
CA THR A 81 -2.10 -11.26 -9.45
C THR A 81 -1.35 -11.54 -10.75
N THR A 82 -0.57 -12.62 -10.83
CA THR A 82 0.14 -13.02 -12.04
C THR A 82 -0.33 -14.40 -12.51
N LEU A 83 0.21 -14.89 -13.63
CA LEU A 83 -0.09 -16.23 -14.15
C LEU A 83 0.29 -17.38 -13.19
N TRP A 84 1.08 -17.09 -12.16
CA TRP A 84 1.48 -18.05 -11.13
C TRP A 84 0.43 -18.21 -10.02
N SER A 85 -0.72 -17.52 -10.12
CA SER A 85 -1.80 -17.58 -9.14
C SER A 85 -2.43 -18.98 -9.03
N ASP A 86 -2.85 -19.36 -7.82
CA ASP A 86 -3.67 -20.54 -7.57
C ASP A 86 -5.05 -20.40 -8.24
N LYS A 87 -5.33 -21.27 -9.22
CA LYS A 87 -6.57 -21.25 -10.02
C LYS A 87 -7.82 -21.56 -9.20
N ASP A 88 -7.74 -22.49 -8.24
CA ASP A 88 -8.89 -22.83 -7.40
C ASP A 88 -9.25 -21.65 -6.50
N LYS A 89 -8.22 -20.99 -5.98
CA LYS A 89 -8.40 -19.80 -5.15
C LYS A 89 -8.90 -18.59 -5.93
N LEU A 90 -8.49 -18.44 -7.18
CA LEU A 90 -9.04 -17.44 -8.10
C LEU A 90 -10.55 -17.62 -8.25
N LEU A 91 -11.00 -18.85 -8.55
CA LEU A 91 -12.43 -19.16 -8.66
C LEU A 91 -13.19 -18.91 -7.34
N GLN A 92 -12.57 -19.17 -6.19
CA GLN A 92 -13.18 -18.90 -4.89
C GLN A 92 -13.36 -17.40 -4.62
N LEU A 93 -12.39 -16.56 -5.04
CA LEU A 93 -12.49 -15.11 -4.92
C LEU A 93 -13.53 -14.54 -5.89
N GLU A 94 -13.55 -14.99 -7.14
CA GLU A 94 -14.56 -14.57 -8.12
C GLU A 94 -15.98 -14.94 -7.68
N LYS A 95 -16.19 -16.14 -7.12
CA LYS A 95 -17.48 -16.55 -6.54
C LYS A 95 -17.94 -15.66 -5.37
N LYS A 96 -17.01 -14.98 -4.69
CA LYS A 96 -17.30 -13.98 -3.65
C LYS A 96 -17.55 -12.58 -4.21
N GLY A 97 -17.55 -12.41 -5.54
CA GLY A 97 -17.69 -11.12 -6.20
C GLY A 97 -16.43 -10.26 -6.16
N ILE A 98 -15.27 -10.83 -5.80
CA ILE A 98 -14.01 -10.10 -5.77
C ILE A 98 -13.48 -9.96 -7.19
N LYS A 99 -13.06 -8.75 -7.56
CA LYS A 99 -12.53 -8.45 -8.89
C LYS A 99 -11.06 -8.86 -8.92
N VAL A 100 -10.75 -9.98 -9.54
CA VAL A 100 -9.37 -10.47 -9.70
C VAL A 100 -8.91 -10.21 -11.12
N ALA A 101 -7.70 -9.67 -11.29
CA ALA A 101 -7.11 -9.45 -12.61
C ALA A 101 -5.68 -10.00 -12.64
N ILE A 102 -5.39 -10.77 -13.68
CA ILE A 102 -4.06 -11.30 -13.96
C ILE A 102 -3.30 -10.26 -14.76
N MET A 103 -2.18 -9.79 -14.23
CA MET A 103 -1.26 -8.85 -14.87
C MET A 103 -0.01 -9.60 -15.34
N GLY A 104 0.79 -8.92 -16.17
CA GLY A 104 2.17 -9.27 -16.44
C GLY A 104 3.03 -9.33 -15.18
N GLU A 105 4.17 -9.99 -15.33
CA GLU A 105 5.13 -10.18 -14.26
C GLU A 105 6.36 -9.30 -14.47
N GLU A 106 6.86 -8.72 -13.39
CA GLU A 106 8.16 -8.04 -13.34
C GLU A 106 8.91 -8.50 -12.09
N ASP A 107 10.09 -9.08 -12.24
CA ASP A 107 10.94 -9.60 -11.16
C ASP A 107 10.20 -10.55 -10.18
N GLY A 108 9.39 -11.48 -10.69
CA GLY A 108 8.59 -12.38 -9.84
C GLY A 108 7.41 -11.72 -9.14
N LYS A 109 7.12 -10.44 -9.44
CA LYS A 109 6.06 -9.64 -8.82
C LYS A 109 5.04 -9.19 -9.87
N VAL A 110 3.91 -8.66 -9.39
CA VAL A 110 2.89 -8.04 -10.27
C VAL A 110 3.51 -6.82 -10.94
N GLY A 111 3.41 -6.72 -12.28
CA GLY A 111 3.92 -5.60 -13.06
C GLY A 111 3.21 -4.29 -12.72
N LEU A 112 3.91 -3.36 -12.08
CA LEU A 112 3.30 -2.14 -11.54
C LEU A 112 2.76 -1.21 -12.65
N GLU A 113 3.46 -1.12 -13.78
CA GLU A 113 3.05 -0.26 -14.89
C GLU A 113 1.69 -0.67 -15.47
N GLU A 114 1.46 -1.97 -15.64
CA GLU A 114 0.18 -2.51 -16.09
C GLU A 114 -0.93 -2.27 -15.06
N VAL A 115 -0.62 -2.42 -13.77
CA VAL A 115 -1.56 -2.07 -12.68
C VAL A 115 -1.97 -0.61 -12.76
N LEU A 116 -1.01 0.32 -12.86
CA LEU A 116 -1.32 1.76 -12.93
C LEU A 116 -2.14 2.11 -14.18
N LYS A 117 -1.81 1.51 -15.33
CA LYS A 117 -2.63 1.65 -16.54
C LYS A 117 -4.05 1.15 -16.30
N LYS A 118 -4.21 -0.02 -15.68
CA LYS A 118 -5.51 -0.60 -15.40
C LYS A 118 -6.33 0.24 -14.44
N LEU A 119 -5.69 0.83 -13.43
CA LEU A 119 -6.34 1.78 -12.53
C LEU A 119 -6.82 3.03 -13.27
N GLY A 120 -6.03 3.55 -14.22
CA GLY A 120 -6.45 4.65 -15.10
C GLY A 120 -7.67 4.30 -15.96
N GLU A 121 -7.74 3.09 -16.51
CA GLU A 121 -8.92 2.59 -17.25
C GLU A 121 -10.18 2.48 -16.36
N LEU A 122 -10.00 2.33 -15.05
CA LEU A 122 -11.06 2.31 -14.05
C LEU A 122 -11.37 3.71 -13.48
N GLU A 123 -10.83 4.76 -14.09
CA GLU A 123 -10.98 6.17 -13.68
C GLU A 123 -10.48 6.45 -12.24
N ILE A 124 -9.53 5.63 -11.75
CA ILE A 124 -8.88 5.85 -10.46
C ILE A 124 -7.75 6.85 -10.67
N MET A 125 -8.00 8.11 -10.31
CA MET A 125 -7.09 9.23 -10.54
C MET A 125 -6.15 9.49 -9.35
N ASN A 126 -6.59 9.18 -8.12
CA ASN A 126 -5.82 9.40 -6.91
C ASN A 126 -5.65 8.08 -6.14
N LEU A 127 -4.40 7.63 -6.00
CA LEU A 127 -4.04 6.37 -5.33
C LEU A 127 -3.26 6.64 -4.04
N LEU A 128 -3.74 6.13 -2.90
CA LEU A 128 -2.98 6.12 -1.65
C LEU A 128 -2.28 4.77 -1.46
N VAL A 129 -0.96 4.76 -1.52
CA VAL A 129 -0.14 3.57 -1.25
C VAL A 129 0.26 3.57 0.23
N GLU A 130 -0.28 2.66 1.03
CA GLU A 130 0.00 2.60 2.48
C GLU A 130 1.04 1.54 2.88
N GLY A 131 1.41 0.63 1.96
CA GLY A 131 2.49 -0.35 2.21
C GLY A 131 2.42 -1.61 1.33
N GLY A 132 3.27 -2.62 1.55
CA GLY A 132 4.43 -2.61 2.45
C GLY A 132 5.67 -1.95 1.83
N GLY A 133 6.82 -2.06 2.50
CA GLY A 133 8.07 -1.43 2.07
C GLY A 133 8.48 -1.79 0.64
N GLU A 134 8.30 -3.06 0.26
CA GLU A 134 8.55 -3.54 -1.12
C GLU A 134 7.63 -2.88 -2.17
N VAL A 135 6.36 -2.63 -1.82
CA VAL A 135 5.42 -1.96 -2.72
C VAL A 135 5.78 -0.49 -2.84
N ILE A 136 6.04 0.19 -1.73
CA ILE A 136 6.48 1.59 -1.75
C ILE A 136 7.80 1.72 -2.55
N GLY A 137 8.72 0.76 -2.37
CA GLY A 137 9.96 0.66 -3.13
C GLY A 137 9.76 0.55 -4.64
N SER A 138 8.82 -0.27 -5.11
CA SER A 138 8.55 -0.40 -6.54
C SER A 138 7.98 0.89 -7.15
N PHE A 139 7.13 1.62 -6.41
CA PHE A 139 6.64 2.93 -6.82
C PHE A 139 7.77 3.96 -6.97
N PHE A 140 8.73 3.99 -6.03
CA PHE A 140 9.91 4.86 -6.16
C PHE A 140 10.80 4.45 -7.32
N GLN A 141 11.05 3.14 -7.51
CA GLN A 141 11.86 2.63 -8.61
C GLN A 141 11.27 2.99 -9.99
N LYS A 142 9.95 2.98 -10.10
CA LYS A 142 9.21 3.38 -11.32
C LYS A 142 8.96 4.88 -11.44
N ARG A 143 9.42 5.70 -10.49
CA ARG A 143 9.18 7.15 -10.43
C ARG A 143 7.69 7.50 -10.50
N SER A 144 6.86 6.71 -9.83
CA SER A 144 5.38 6.83 -9.86
C SER A 144 4.82 7.36 -8.55
N VAL A 145 5.60 8.16 -7.82
CA VAL A 145 5.19 8.81 -6.56
C VAL A 145 5.16 10.31 -6.78
N ASP A 146 4.01 10.95 -6.58
CA ASP A 146 3.89 12.41 -6.70
C ASP A 146 4.07 13.13 -5.36
N LYS A 147 3.56 12.51 -4.28
CA LYS A 147 3.45 13.13 -2.96
C LYS A 147 3.63 12.10 -1.86
N ILE A 148 4.25 12.52 -0.75
CA ILE A 148 4.40 11.71 0.45
C ILE A 148 3.73 12.33 1.68
N PHE A 149 3.25 11.46 2.57
CA PHE A 149 2.80 11.77 3.92
C PHE A 149 3.55 10.86 4.90
N LEU A 150 4.64 11.36 5.46
CA LEU A 150 5.51 10.57 6.35
C LEU A 150 5.21 10.89 7.81
N PHE A 151 4.76 9.89 8.56
CA PHE A 151 4.51 9.99 10.00
C PHE A 151 5.71 9.42 10.79
N LEU A 152 6.38 10.28 11.55
CA LEU A 152 7.58 9.97 12.31
C LEU A 152 7.27 9.97 13.81
N ALA A 153 7.40 8.80 14.44
CA ALA A 153 7.29 8.66 15.90
C ALA A 153 8.67 8.79 16.56
N PRO A 154 8.79 9.32 17.79
CA PRO A 154 10.05 9.44 18.52
C PRO A 154 10.44 8.08 19.14
N ARG A 155 10.58 7.05 18.31
CA ARG A 155 10.90 5.67 18.73
C ARG A 155 12.05 5.13 17.87
N ILE A 156 13.02 4.49 18.53
CA ILE A 156 14.14 3.83 17.87
C ILE A 156 13.89 2.31 17.96
N ILE A 157 13.73 1.66 16.81
CA ILE A 157 13.53 0.20 16.72
C ILE A 157 14.89 -0.51 16.60
N GLY A 158 15.76 -0.01 15.71
CA GLY A 158 17.06 -0.63 15.41
C GLY A 158 16.94 -2.00 14.74
N GLY A 159 18.09 -2.66 14.51
CA GLY A 159 18.20 -4.01 13.97
C GLY A 159 18.39 -4.07 12.45
N ARG A 160 19.44 -4.78 12.01
CA ARG A 160 19.78 -4.93 10.58
C ARG A 160 18.67 -5.58 9.76
N GLY A 161 17.92 -6.52 10.36
CA GLY A 161 16.79 -7.19 9.72
C GLY A 161 15.43 -6.54 10.01
N ALA A 162 15.40 -5.34 10.59
CA ALA A 162 14.15 -4.62 10.82
C ALA A 162 13.58 -4.12 9.48
N LEU A 163 12.26 -4.20 9.34
CA LEU A 163 11.57 -3.77 8.13
C LEU A 163 11.51 -2.24 8.05
N THR A 164 11.88 -1.69 6.90
CA THR A 164 11.90 -0.25 6.61
C THR A 164 10.62 0.18 5.87
N TRP A 165 10.43 1.49 5.72
CA TRP A 165 9.26 2.04 5.03
C TRP A 165 9.41 2.03 3.49
N VAL A 166 10.64 1.98 2.99
CA VAL A 166 10.99 1.68 1.58
C VAL A 166 11.95 0.50 1.60
N GLU A 167 11.61 -0.58 0.89
CA GLU A 167 12.43 -1.79 0.72
C GLU A 167 12.68 -2.04 -0.78
N GLY A 168 13.10 -3.23 -1.17
CA GLY A 168 13.49 -3.56 -2.54
C GLY A 168 14.98 -3.33 -2.83
N LYS A 169 15.33 -3.32 -4.13
CA LYS A 169 16.72 -3.23 -4.59
C LYS A 169 17.42 -1.93 -4.20
N GLY A 170 16.67 -0.81 -4.16
CA GLY A 170 17.24 0.53 -3.97
C GLY A 170 17.86 1.10 -5.26
N VAL A 171 18.65 2.16 -5.09
CA VAL A 171 19.39 2.83 -6.18
C VAL A 171 20.86 2.40 -6.16
N ASP A 172 21.49 2.32 -7.33
CA ASP A 172 22.90 1.96 -7.43
C ASP A 172 23.80 3.18 -7.15
N PHE A 173 23.34 4.40 -7.47
CA PHE A 173 24.10 5.64 -7.28
C PHE A 173 23.30 6.75 -6.57
N LEU A 174 23.98 7.56 -5.75
CA LEU A 174 23.33 8.66 -5.01
C LEU A 174 22.57 9.65 -5.90
N LYS A 175 23.05 9.90 -7.12
CA LYS A 175 22.40 10.79 -8.10
C LYS A 175 21.02 10.31 -8.57
N GLU A 176 20.70 9.03 -8.35
CA GLU A 176 19.41 8.42 -8.70
C GLU A 176 18.42 8.47 -7.54
N THR A 177 18.84 8.94 -6.36
CA THR A 177 18.00 9.01 -5.17
C THR A 177 16.83 9.96 -5.41
N PRO A 178 15.58 9.52 -5.22
CA PRO A 178 14.42 10.40 -5.29
C PRO A 178 14.55 11.55 -4.30
N PHE A 179 14.31 12.78 -4.75
CA PHE A 179 14.35 13.94 -3.86
C PHE A 179 12.95 14.30 -3.40
N ILE A 180 12.78 14.61 -2.11
CA ILE A 180 11.50 15.07 -1.57
C ILE A 180 11.63 16.55 -1.23
N GLU A 181 10.87 17.37 -1.95
CA GLU A 181 10.68 18.76 -1.57
C GLU A 181 9.65 18.84 -0.44
N ILE A 182 10.12 19.15 0.76
CA ILE A 182 9.29 19.23 1.95
C ILE A 182 8.50 20.55 1.94
N ASN A 183 7.18 20.45 1.87
CA ASN A 183 6.30 21.62 1.92
C ASN A 183 5.83 21.93 3.35
N SER A 184 5.74 20.91 4.22
CA SER A 184 5.24 21.10 5.59
C SER A 184 5.79 20.08 6.57
N VAL A 185 6.04 20.53 7.80
CA VAL A 185 6.33 19.68 8.95
C VAL A 185 5.41 20.10 10.10
N LYS A 186 4.60 19.16 10.61
CA LYS A 186 3.61 19.42 11.66
C LYS A 186 3.84 18.49 12.84
N LYS A 187 3.91 19.04 14.05
CA LYS A 187 3.92 18.23 15.28
C LYS A 187 2.52 17.69 15.57
N MET A 188 2.40 16.39 15.79
CA MET A 188 1.16 15.65 15.95
C MET A 188 1.19 14.87 17.27
N GLY A 189 0.95 15.59 18.37
CA GLY A 189 1.13 15.00 19.70
C GLY A 189 2.61 14.75 19.96
N GLY A 190 3.01 13.48 20.10
CA GLY A 190 4.41 13.07 20.20
C GLY A 190 5.10 12.86 18.85
N ASP A 191 4.34 12.74 17.75
CA ASP A 191 4.88 12.43 16.42
C ASP A 191 5.09 13.70 15.58
N PHE A 192 5.65 13.53 14.38
CA PHE A 192 5.71 14.53 13.33
C PHE A 192 5.08 14.00 12.04
N LEU A 193 4.33 14.85 11.33
CA LEU A 193 3.90 14.62 9.97
C LEU A 193 4.73 15.50 9.04
N LEU A 194 5.41 14.89 8.09
CA LEU A 194 6.11 15.56 7.01
C LEU A 194 5.32 15.33 5.72
N GLU A 195 4.99 16.43 5.04
CA GLU A 195 4.29 16.43 3.75
C GLU A 195 5.22 17.04 2.69
N GLY A 196 5.37 16.36 1.56
CA GLY A 196 6.28 16.78 0.50
C GLY A 196 5.95 16.19 -0.87
N HIS A 197 6.43 16.83 -1.93
CA HIS A 197 6.35 16.34 -3.30
C HIS A 197 7.66 15.68 -3.72
N VAL A 198 7.57 14.62 -4.51
CA VAL A 198 8.76 13.93 -5.04
C VAL A 198 9.19 14.60 -6.35
N ARG A 199 10.49 14.84 -6.50
CA ARG A 199 11.14 15.39 -7.69
C ARG A 199 12.16 14.40 -8.27
#